data_AF-A0A409V7A9-F1
#
_entry.id   AF-A0A409V7A9-F1
#
_cell.length_a   1.000
_cell.length_b   1.000
_cell.length_c   1.000
_cell.angle_alpha   90.00
_cell.angle_beta   90.00
_cell.angle_gamma   90.00
#
_symmetry.space_group_name_H-M   'P 1'
#
loop_
_entity.id
_entity.type
_entity.pdbx_description
1 polymer ?
#
loop_
_entity_poly.entity_id
_entity_poly.type
_entity_poly.pdbx_seq_one_letter_code
_entity_poly.pdbx_strand_id
1 'polypeptide(L)'
;LEIFGVHKLPLGVAIDSERHTAYNITTIANLYSPLSSVFHLDFPKDFSILFYLKINKGLSGYLLTLSDIMGNQKLAIKYGDQTLFQYSDQNDLPGDKSPLFDIPIADGKWHQVAFSVKRRHITLYFDCDSVFEQNLSRSKHSKLGNNLMFAIGPYFARHGTPFEGNLEQALIIPDPEAAKQQCHNQNKSKDGVFNQEKAIKDQANKDGDDDNKTRRKRKRKDKALKDKTKIKVLPADWSSWSSCTVTCGTGTQSRSRYCRNNEIEVEECLPDHSQVVQNRLCYLDKCKEDCFQSCLNGGSCNTHGSCDCVTGYIGKNCEKASCDITCHNGGKCIRHNTCKCKRGYTGNDCSQRK
;
A
#
# COMPACT_ATOMS: atom_id res chain seq x y z
N LEU A 1 0.28 -4.84 -5.38
CA LEU A 1 1.06 -5.79 -6.22
C LEU A 1 2.33 -6.29 -5.54
N GLU A 2 3.18 -5.42 -5.01
CA GLU A 2 4.45 -5.79 -4.36
C GLU A 2 4.33 -6.85 -3.28
N ILE A 3 3.29 -6.75 -2.43
CA ILE A 3 2.98 -7.70 -1.34
C ILE A 3 2.77 -9.13 -1.85
N PHE A 4 2.33 -9.30 -3.10
CA PHE A 4 2.16 -10.62 -3.72
C PHE A 4 3.44 -11.14 -4.37
N GLY A 5 4.53 -10.38 -4.35
CA GLY A 5 5.80 -10.78 -4.95
C GLY A 5 5.77 -10.89 -6.47
N VAL A 6 4.87 -10.18 -7.17
CA VAL A 6 4.75 -10.26 -8.65
C VAL A 6 6.04 -9.93 -9.38
N HIS A 7 6.91 -9.11 -8.79
CA HIS A 7 8.24 -8.79 -9.32
C HIS A 7 9.17 -10.01 -9.44
N LYS A 8 8.89 -11.09 -8.68
CA LYS A 8 9.61 -12.37 -8.77
C LYS A 8 9.11 -13.26 -9.89
N LEU A 9 8.08 -12.82 -10.63
CA LEU A 9 7.45 -13.57 -11.72
C LEU A 9 7.07 -14.99 -11.28
N PRO A 10 6.24 -15.15 -10.23
CA PRO A 10 5.75 -16.45 -9.82
C PRO A 10 4.96 -17.11 -10.97
N LEU A 11 4.71 -18.42 -10.86
CA LEU A 11 3.96 -19.16 -11.87
C LEU A 11 2.66 -18.44 -12.23
N GLY A 12 2.41 -18.29 -13.53
CA GLY A 12 1.25 -17.58 -14.06
C GLY A 12 1.38 -16.05 -14.10
N VAL A 13 2.53 -15.48 -13.75
CA VAL A 13 2.81 -14.05 -13.87
C VAL A 13 3.96 -13.79 -14.83
N ALA A 14 3.75 -12.91 -15.80
CA ALA A 14 4.76 -12.44 -16.74
C ALA A 14 4.71 -10.91 -16.84
N ILE A 15 5.79 -10.28 -17.30
CA ILE A 15 5.78 -8.85 -17.64
C ILE A 15 4.98 -8.67 -18.94
N ASP A 16 4.15 -7.64 -19.02
CA ASP A 16 3.41 -7.34 -20.25
C ASP A 16 4.34 -6.86 -21.37
N SER A 17 4.10 -7.35 -22.59
CA SER A 17 4.97 -7.09 -23.75
C SER A 17 4.87 -5.67 -24.30
N GLU A 18 3.73 -5.01 -24.11
CA GLU A 18 3.50 -3.64 -24.61
C GLU A 18 3.82 -2.62 -23.53
N ARG A 19 3.54 -2.95 -22.26
CA ARG A 19 3.70 -2.07 -21.11
C ARG A 19 4.51 -2.75 -20.01
N HIS A 20 5.82 -2.50 -20.02
CA HIS A 20 6.78 -3.08 -19.08
C HIS A 20 6.56 -2.75 -17.59
N THR A 21 5.69 -1.79 -17.26
CA THR A 21 5.25 -1.49 -15.89
C THR A 21 4.11 -2.40 -15.40
N ALA A 22 3.50 -3.16 -16.31
CA ALA A 22 2.37 -4.04 -16.03
C ALA A 22 2.75 -5.52 -16.05
N TYR A 23 1.92 -6.32 -15.39
CA TYR A 23 2.04 -7.77 -15.33
C TYR A 23 0.86 -8.45 -16.02
N ASN A 24 1.14 -9.42 -16.89
CA ASN A 24 0.17 -10.40 -17.37
C ASN A 24 -0.01 -11.49 -16.30
N ILE A 25 -1.24 -11.67 -15.83
CA ILE A 25 -1.62 -12.64 -14.81
C ILE A 25 -2.60 -13.63 -15.43
N THR A 26 -2.26 -14.92 -15.37
CA THR A 26 -3.06 -16.02 -15.90
C THR A 26 -3.82 -16.74 -14.78
N THR A 27 -4.76 -17.61 -15.17
CA THR A 27 -5.64 -18.34 -14.23
C THR A 27 -4.93 -19.30 -13.28
N ILE A 28 -3.67 -19.66 -13.56
CA ILE A 28 -2.83 -20.50 -12.69
C ILE A 28 -2.03 -19.69 -11.67
N ALA A 29 -2.06 -18.35 -11.76
CA ALA A 29 -1.37 -17.49 -10.82
C ALA A 29 -2.01 -17.57 -9.44
N ASN A 30 -1.17 -17.70 -8.42
CA ASN A 30 -1.61 -17.82 -7.04
C ASN A 30 -1.09 -16.63 -6.22
N LEU A 31 -1.85 -15.54 -6.23
CA LEU A 31 -1.44 -14.26 -5.67
C LEU A 31 -2.29 -13.95 -4.43
N TYR A 32 -1.83 -14.40 -3.26
CA TYR A 32 -2.44 -14.08 -1.98
C TYR A 32 -1.41 -13.71 -0.92
N SER A 33 -1.86 -12.99 0.10
CA SER A 33 -1.04 -12.63 1.25
C SER A 33 -1.94 -12.36 2.47
N PRO A 34 -1.49 -12.64 3.71
CA PRO A 34 -2.20 -12.20 4.90
C PRO A 34 -2.36 -10.68 4.89
N LEU A 35 -3.55 -10.19 5.21
CA LEU A 35 -3.85 -8.76 5.27
C LEU A 35 -2.98 -8.03 6.30
N SER A 36 -2.54 -8.73 7.35
CA SER A 36 -1.61 -8.25 8.36
C SER A 36 -0.25 -7.81 7.81
N SER A 37 0.10 -8.27 6.60
CA SER A 37 1.30 -7.81 5.87
C SER A 37 1.18 -6.37 5.38
N VAL A 38 -0.04 -5.83 5.32
CA VAL A 38 -0.37 -4.48 4.80
C VAL A 38 -0.94 -3.58 5.90
N PHE A 39 -1.82 -4.13 6.72
CA PHE A 39 -2.46 -3.42 7.82
C PHE A 39 -2.10 -4.12 9.13
N HIS A 40 -1.23 -3.48 9.93
CA HIS A 40 -0.84 -4.00 11.24
C HIS A 40 -1.95 -3.88 12.31
N LEU A 41 -3.01 -3.12 12.00
CA LEU A 41 -4.22 -2.94 12.81
C LEU A 41 -5.44 -3.51 12.06
N ASP A 42 -6.65 -3.22 12.55
CA ASP A 42 -7.90 -3.58 11.87
C ASP A 42 -7.97 -2.97 10.45
N PHE A 43 -8.63 -3.71 9.54
CA PHE A 43 -8.94 -3.17 8.21
C PHE A 43 -9.79 -1.90 8.33
N PRO A 44 -9.47 -0.84 7.59
CA PRO A 44 -10.14 0.46 7.74
C PRO A 44 -11.63 0.37 7.42
N LYS A 45 -12.44 1.10 8.21
CA LYS A 45 -13.89 1.18 7.98
C LYS A 45 -14.19 1.88 6.66
N ASP A 46 -13.63 3.05 6.44
CA ASP A 46 -13.74 3.79 5.18
C ASP A 46 -12.42 3.62 4.42
N PHE A 47 -12.47 3.39 3.11
CA PHE A 47 -11.28 3.06 2.32
C PHE A 47 -11.53 3.28 0.82
N SER A 48 -10.45 3.28 0.05
CA SER A 48 -10.47 3.25 -1.41
C SER A 48 -9.73 2.03 -1.94
N ILE A 49 -10.20 1.44 -3.04
CA ILE A 49 -9.50 0.39 -3.80
C ILE A 49 -9.28 0.91 -5.22
N LEU A 50 -8.03 0.95 -5.67
CA LEU A 50 -7.64 1.53 -6.95
C LEU A 50 -6.98 0.48 -7.82
N PHE A 51 -7.42 0.38 -9.08
CA PHE A 51 -6.87 -0.49 -10.09
C PHE A 51 -6.51 0.28 -11.36
N TYR A 52 -5.46 -0.21 -12.02
CA TYR A 52 -5.19 0.10 -13.42
C TYR A 52 -4.90 -1.22 -14.13
N LEU A 53 -5.82 -1.62 -15.01
CA LEU A 53 -5.90 -2.99 -15.52
C LEU A 53 -6.42 -3.05 -16.96
N LYS A 54 -6.23 -4.18 -17.61
CA LYS A 54 -6.83 -4.53 -18.89
C LYS A 54 -7.30 -5.98 -18.83
N ILE A 55 -8.57 -6.23 -19.14
CA ILE A 55 -9.16 -7.58 -19.15
C ILE A 55 -9.68 -7.88 -20.54
N ASN A 56 -9.38 -9.07 -21.06
CA ASN A 56 -9.82 -9.49 -22.38
C ASN A 56 -11.36 -9.58 -22.47
N LYS A 57 -11.87 -9.31 -23.67
CA LYS A 57 -13.30 -9.20 -23.90
C LYS A 57 -14.06 -10.48 -23.55
N GLY A 58 -15.15 -10.34 -22.78
CA GLY A 58 -16.06 -11.45 -22.46
C GLY A 58 -15.57 -12.39 -21.35
N LEU A 59 -14.46 -12.06 -20.68
CA LEU A 59 -14.03 -12.78 -19.48
C LEU A 59 -14.84 -12.33 -18.26
N SER A 60 -15.06 -13.28 -17.35
CA SER A 60 -15.64 -13.01 -16.03
C SER A 60 -14.83 -13.71 -14.94
N GLY A 61 -14.78 -13.11 -13.76
CA GLY A 61 -14.06 -13.67 -12.63
C GLY A 61 -13.93 -12.72 -11.45
N TYR A 62 -13.03 -13.05 -10.54
CA TYR A 62 -12.75 -12.23 -9.37
C TYR A 62 -11.52 -11.38 -9.64
N LEU A 63 -11.65 -10.07 -9.45
CA LEU A 63 -10.50 -9.18 -9.52
C LEU A 63 -9.71 -9.24 -8.21
N LEU A 64 -10.41 -9.15 -7.09
CA LEU A 64 -9.81 -9.03 -5.77
C LEU A 64 -10.74 -9.60 -4.70
N THR A 65 -10.19 -10.34 -3.74
CA THR A 65 -10.93 -10.88 -2.60
C THR A 65 -10.22 -10.65 -1.28
N LEU A 66 -11.02 -10.43 -0.25
CA LEU A 66 -10.66 -10.47 1.17
C LEU A 66 -11.54 -11.55 1.80
N SER A 67 -10.92 -12.66 2.18
CA SER A 67 -11.61 -13.79 2.79
C SER A 67 -11.02 -14.14 4.15
N ASP A 68 -11.78 -14.81 5.00
CA ASP A 68 -11.17 -15.44 6.18
C ASP A 68 -10.30 -16.65 5.79
N ILE A 69 -9.64 -17.26 6.78
CA ILE A 69 -8.79 -18.45 6.58
C ILE A 69 -9.57 -19.69 6.10
N MET A 70 -10.90 -19.69 6.24
CA MET A 70 -11.78 -20.76 5.77
C MET A 70 -12.23 -20.56 4.31
N GLY A 71 -11.96 -19.38 3.72
CA GLY A 71 -12.34 -19.01 2.36
C GLY A 71 -13.67 -18.26 2.27
N ASN A 72 -14.29 -17.87 3.39
CA ASN A 72 -15.51 -17.06 3.36
C ASN A 72 -15.18 -15.63 2.95
N GLN A 73 -15.76 -15.18 1.84
CA GLN A 73 -15.51 -13.85 1.28
C GLN A 73 -16.22 -12.77 2.11
N LYS A 74 -15.45 -11.83 2.64
CA LYS A 74 -15.96 -10.66 3.36
C LYS A 74 -15.98 -9.41 2.47
N LEU A 75 -15.07 -9.31 1.51
CA LEU A 75 -15.14 -8.34 0.43
C LEU A 75 -14.64 -9.01 -0.86
N ALA A 76 -15.36 -8.81 -1.96
CA ALA A 76 -14.93 -9.29 -3.27
C ALA A 76 -15.35 -8.33 -4.38
N ILE A 77 -14.52 -8.19 -5.41
CA ILE A 77 -14.85 -7.46 -6.64
C ILE A 77 -14.89 -8.49 -7.76
N LYS A 78 -16.07 -8.70 -8.35
CA LYS A 78 -16.24 -9.57 -9.51
C LYS A 78 -16.42 -8.73 -10.77
N TYR A 79 -15.78 -9.14 -11.84
CA TYR A 79 -15.95 -8.58 -13.18
C TYR A 79 -16.63 -9.61 -14.09
N GLY A 80 -17.26 -9.12 -15.15
CA GLY A 80 -18.06 -9.90 -16.11
C GLY A 80 -18.99 -8.94 -16.85
N ASP A 81 -20.20 -9.41 -17.19
CA ASP A 81 -21.23 -8.55 -17.79
C ASP A 81 -21.58 -7.35 -16.90
N GLN A 82 -21.56 -7.56 -15.57
CA GLN A 82 -21.70 -6.52 -14.57
C GLN A 82 -20.61 -6.66 -13.52
N THR A 83 -20.23 -5.52 -12.92
CA THR A 83 -19.24 -5.47 -11.85
C THR A 83 -19.94 -5.54 -10.51
N LEU A 84 -19.77 -6.65 -9.79
CA LEU A 84 -20.32 -6.83 -8.44
C LEU A 84 -19.29 -6.44 -7.38
N PHE A 85 -19.65 -5.52 -6.50
CA PHE A 85 -18.89 -5.24 -5.29
C PHE A 85 -19.54 -5.93 -4.10
N GLN A 86 -19.08 -7.14 -3.78
CA GLN A 86 -19.57 -7.93 -2.66
C GLN A 86 -18.94 -7.44 -1.35
N TYR A 87 -19.77 -7.24 -0.33
CA TYR A 87 -19.35 -6.82 1.00
C TYR A 87 -20.21 -7.46 2.09
N SER A 88 -19.57 -7.96 3.14
CA SER A 88 -20.21 -8.51 4.32
C SER A 88 -19.40 -8.11 5.56
N ASP A 89 -19.98 -7.25 6.40
CA ASP A 89 -19.38 -6.91 7.68
C ASP A 89 -19.54 -8.04 8.72
N GLN A 90 -19.23 -7.75 9.99
CA GLN A 90 -19.35 -8.69 11.10
C GLN A 90 -20.78 -9.17 11.37
N ASN A 91 -21.79 -8.46 10.87
CA ASN A 91 -23.20 -8.82 10.95
C ASN A 91 -23.73 -9.35 9.60
N ASP A 92 -22.81 -9.68 8.67
CA ASP A 92 -23.08 -10.12 7.30
C ASP A 92 -23.92 -9.11 6.48
N LEU A 93 -23.77 -7.81 6.77
CA LEU A 93 -24.43 -6.72 6.03
C LEU A 93 -23.48 -6.01 5.05
N PRO A 94 -23.95 -5.64 3.83
CA PRO A 94 -25.27 -5.94 3.28
C PRO A 94 -25.42 -7.38 2.74
N GLY A 95 -24.33 -8.15 2.64
CA GLY A 95 -24.36 -9.54 2.19
C GLY A 95 -24.87 -9.64 0.75
N ASP A 96 -25.96 -10.38 0.54
CA ASP A 96 -26.57 -10.55 -0.79
C ASP A 96 -27.11 -9.25 -1.41
N LYS A 97 -27.31 -8.19 -0.60
CA LYS A 97 -27.74 -6.86 -1.08
C LYS A 97 -26.57 -5.97 -1.52
N SER A 98 -25.47 -6.60 -1.93
CA SER A 98 -24.26 -5.94 -2.38
C SER A 98 -24.47 -5.22 -3.72
N PRO A 99 -23.88 -4.03 -3.93
CA PRO A 99 -24.11 -3.20 -5.11
C PRO A 99 -23.51 -3.78 -6.40
N LEU A 100 -24.23 -3.56 -7.51
CA LEU A 100 -23.87 -3.97 -8.87
C LEU A 100 -23.69 -2.74 -9.75
N PHE A 101 -22.62 -2.69 -10.52
CA PHE A 101 -22.32 -1.60 -11.44
C PHE A 101 -22.31 -2.10 -12.87
N ASP A 102 -23.08 -1.43 -13.73
CA ASP A 102 -23.18 -1.74 -15.15
C ASP A 102 -22.07 -1.02 -15.92
N ILE A 103 -20.84 -1.58 -15.87
CA ILE A 103 -19.66 -1.02 -16.52
C ILE A 103 -18.86 -2.08 -17.29
N PRO A 104 -18.36 -1.76 -18.49
CA PRO A 104 -17.67 -2.72 -19.36
C PRO A 104 -16.17 -2.80 -19.03
N ILE A 105 -15.79 -3.37 -17.87
CA ILE A 105 -14.36 -3.52 -17.51
C ILE A 105 -13.64 -4.50 -18.45
N ALA A 106 -14.33 -5.55 -18.91
CA ALA A 106 -13.78 -6.60 -19.76
C ALA A 106 -14.06 -6.32 -21.25
N ASP A 107 -13.50 -5.23 -21.78
CA ASP A 107 -13.65 -4.84 -23.19
C ASP A 107 -12.37 -4.99 -24.03
N GLY A 108 -11.26 -5.42 -23.40
CA GLY A 108 -9.93 -5.54 -24.01
C GLY A 108 -9.08 -4.28 -23.97
N LYS A 109 -9.50 -3.21 -23.27
CA LYS A 109 -8.74 -1.97 -23.13
C LYS A 109 -8.25 -1.76 -21.71
N TRP A 110 -7.34 -0.80 -21.58
CA TRP A 110 -6.83 -0.34 -20.30
C TRP A 110 -7.82 0.59 -19.63
N HIS A 111 -8.21 0.25 -18.40
CA HIS A 111 -9.14 1.03 -17.58
C HIS A 111 -8.54 1.38 -16.23
N GLN A 112 -8.83 2.60 -15.78
CA GLN A 112 -8.63 3.05 -14.42
C GLN A 112 -9.94 2.87 -13.65
N VAL A 113 -9.92 1.99 -12.65
CA VAL A 113 -11.12 1.65 -11.88
C VAL A 113 -10.82 1.91 -10.41
N ALA A 114 -11.62 2.76 -9.77
CA ALA A 114 -11.45 3.05 -8.34
C ALA A 114 -12.79 2.99 -7.60
N PHE A 115 -12.80 2.30 -6.47
CA PHE A 115 -13.93 2.22 -5.56
C PHE A 115 -13.62 3.04 -4.31
N SER A 116 -14.53 3.92 -3.89
CA SER A 116 -14.52 4.63 -2.62
C SER A 116 -15.64 4.09 -1.75
N VAL A 117 -15.33 3.62 -0.55
CA VAL A 117 -16.31 3.20 0.44
C VAL A 117 -16.25 4.18 1.60
N LYS A 118 -17.31 4.99 1.75
CA LYS A 118 -17.38 6.04 2.78
C LYS A 118 -18.72 5.96 3.51
N ARG A 119 -18.68 5.78 4.83
CA ARG A 119 -19.88 5.69 5.69
C ARG A 119 -20.82 4.57 5.28
N ARG A 120 -21.87 4.82 4.49
CA ARG A 120 -22.83 3.82 3.97
C ARG A 120 -23.08 4.01 2.48
N HIS A 121 -22.09 4.57 1.79
CA HIS A 121 -22.12 4.80 0.36
C HIS A 121 -20.88 4.18 -0.25
N ILE A 122 -21.04 3.70 -1.47
CA ILE A 122 -19.95 3.29 -2.34
C ILE A 122 -20.01 4.15 -3.60
N THR A 123 -18.86 4.63 -4.03
CA THR A 123 -18.70 5.38 -5.28
C THR A 123 -17.68 4.68 -6.14
N LEU A 124 -18.06 4.34 -7.36
CA LEU A 124 -17.19 3.80 -8.39
C LEU A 124 -16.81 4.92 -9.36
N TYR A 125 -15.52 5.09 -9.56
CA TYR A 125 -14.91 5.94 -10.58
C TYR A 125 -14.36 5.03 -11.69
N PHE A 126 -14.87 5.20 -12.90
CA PHE A 126 -14.44 4.46 -14.08
C PHE A 126 -13.87 5.44 -15.11
N ASP A 127 -12.58 5.28 -15.41
CA ASP A 127 -11.76 6.14 -16.27
C ASP A 127 -11.82 7.64 -15.93
N CYS A 128 -12.26 7.99 -14.72
CA CYS A 128 -12.51 9.35 -14.26
C CYS A 128 -13.59 10.14 -15.00
N ASP A 129 -14.10 9.61 -16.11
CA ASP A 129 -15.20 10.20 -16.88
C ASP A 129 -16.57 9.79 -16.34
N SER A 130 -16.67 8.58 -15.77
CA SER A 130 -17.91 8.02 -15.26
C SER A 130 -17.84 7.80 -13.76
N VAL A 131 -18.84 8.32 -13.04
CA VAL A 131 -18.95 8.21 -11.58
C VAL A 131 -20.31 7.64 -11.22
N PHE A 132 -20.32 6.52 -10.49
CA PHE A 132 -21.52 5.83 -10.05
C PHE A 132 -21.57 5.76 -8.54
N GLU A 133 -22.63 6.25 -7.92
CA GLU A 133 -22.82 6.20 -6.48
C GLU A 133 -24.00 5.29 -6.11
N GLN A 134 -23.79 4.40 -5.13
CA GLN A 134 -24.83 3.52 -4.61
C GLN A 134 -24.79 3.46 -3.08
N ASN A 135 -25.92 3.08 -2.49
CA ASN A 135 -26.00 2.82 -1.06
C ASN A 135 -25.32 1.48 -0.73
N LEU A 136 -24.44 1.50 0.26
CA LEU A 136 -23.83 0.32 0.86
C LEU A 136 -24.43 0.14 2.26
N SER A 137 -25.46 -0.71 2.36
CA SER A 137 -26.27 -0.92 3.57
C SER A 137 -25.55 -1.71 4.69
N ARG A 138 -24.32 -1.31 5.03
CA ARG A 138 -23.52 -1.88 6.11
C ARG A 138 -23.82 -1.25 7.47
N SER A 139 -23.33 -1.91 8.53
CA SER A 139 -23.50 -1.48 9.92
C SER A 139 -22.83 -0.13 10.23
N LYS A 140 -23.34 0.60 11.23
CA LYS A 140 -22.76 1.88 11.69
C LYS A 140 -21.31 1.76 12.14
N HIS A 141 -20.95 0.64 12.77
CA HIS A 141 -19.59 0.29 13.18
C HIS A 141 -19.12 -0.97 12.45
N SER A 142 -19.16 -0.93 11.12
CA SER A 142 -18.78 -2.06 10.27
C SER A 142 -17.29 -2.40 10.41
N LYS A 143 -17.01 -3.69 10.60
CA LYS A 143 -15.69 -4.30 10.57
C LYS A 143 -15.74 -5.52 9.65
N LEU A 144 -14.76 -5.69 8.77
CA LEU A 144 -14.68 -6.87 7.90
C LEU A 144 -14.16 -8.12 8.62
N GLY A 145 -13.54 -7.95 9.79
CA GLY A 145 -12.96 -9.01 10.60
C GLY A 145 -11.44 -8.90 10.67
N ASN A 146 -10.85 -9.83 11.42
CA ASN A 146 -9.41 -9.93 11.63
C ASN A 146 -8.86 -11.15 10.87
N ASN A 147 -7.54 -11.20 10.66
CA ASN A 147 -6.86 -12.34 10.03
C ASN A 147 -7.40 -12.70 8.63
N LEU A 148 -7.77 -11.68 7.85
CA LEU A 148 -8.21 -11.87 6.47
C LEU A 148 -7.02 -12.20 5.56
N MET A 149 -7.26 -13.06 4.59
CA MET A 149 -6.41 -13.32 3.45
C MET A 149 -6.84 -12.43 2.29
N PHE A 150 -5.87 -11.72 1.73
CA PHE A 150 -6.04 -10.83 0.60
C PHE A 150 -5.52 -11.52 -0.66
N ALA A 151 -6.27 -11.48 -1.77
CA ALA A 151 -5.88 -12.15 -3.02
C ALA A 151 -6.30 -11.38 -4.28
N ILE A 152 -5.53 -11.53 -5.36
CA ILE A 152 -5.97 -11.24 -6.75
C ILE A 152 -6.63 -12.51 -7.28
N GLY A 153 -7.91 -12.41 -7.66
CA GLY A 153 -8.73 -13.61 -7.83
C GLY A 153 -9.30 -14.14 -6.50
N PRO A 154 -9.84 -15.36 -6.51
CA PRO A 154 -10.35 -16.02 -5.31
C PRO A 154 -9.20 -16.64 -4.50
N TYR A 155 -9.34 -16.69 -3.17
CA TYR A 155 -8.35 -17.34 -2.30
C TYR A 155 -8.19 -18.84 -2.59
N PHE A 156 -9.30 -19.53 -2.90
CA PHE A 156 -9.28 -20.88 -3.46
C PHE A 156 -10.07 -20.92 -4.76
N ALA A 157 -9.55 -21.61 -5.78
CA ALA A 157 -10.22 -21.76 -7.09
C ALA A 157 -11.63 -22.36 -6.99
N ARG A 158 -11.94 -23.15 -5.95
CA ARG A 158 -13.29 -23.68 -5.71
C ARG A 158 -14.33 -22.60 -5.36
N HIS A 159 -13.90 -21.41 -4.93
CA HIS A 159 -14.79 -20.31 -4.52
C HIS A 159 -15.04 -19.29 -5.64
N GLY A 160 -14.53 -19.53 -6.85
CA GLY A 160 -14.77 -18.63 -7.97
C GLY A 160 -13.81 -18.81 -9.14
N THR A 161 -14.11 -18.12 -10.23
CA THR A 161 -13.22 -18.06 -11.39
C THR A 161 -11.99 -17.20 -11.09
N PRO A 162 -10.76 -17.70 -11.33
CA PRO A 162 -9.52 -16.93 -11.18
C PRO A 162 -9.51 -15.64 -12.00
N PHE A 163 -8.62 -14.71 -11.61
CA PHE A 163 -8.33 -13.53 -12.42
C PHE A 163 -7.53 -13.93 -13.66
N GLU A 164 -7.86 -13.32 -14.79
CA GLU A 164 -7.06 -13.40 -16.03
C GLU A 164 -7.05 -12.03 -16.71
N GLY A 165 -5.86 -11.47 -16.92
CA GLY A 165 -5.68 -10.18 -17.56
C GLY A 165 -4.37 -9.49 -17.18
N ASN A 166 -4.25 -8.23 -17.55
CA ASN A 166 -3.10 -7.40 -17.25
C ASN A 166 -3.38 -6.47 -16.07
N LEU A 167 -2.42 -6.33 -15.17
CA LEU A 167 -2.51 -5.51 -13.98
C LEU A 167 -1.24 -4.69 -13.79
N GLU A 168 -1.39 -3.37 -13.76
CA GLU A 168 -0.30 -2.42 -13.50
C GLU A 168 -0.35 -1.89 -12.07
N GLN A 169 -1.57 -1.64 -11.57
CA GLN A 169 -1.78 -1.13 -10.23
C GLN A 169 -2.93 -1.86 -9.55
N ALA A 170 -2.72 -2.20 -8.28
CA ALA A 170 -3.76 -2.66 -7.35
C ALA A 170 -3.38 -2.21 -5.94
N LEU A 171 -4.12 -1.23 -5.42
CA LEU A 171 -3.88 -0.58 -4.14
C LEU A 171 -5.14 -0.55 -3.28
N ILE A 172 -4.97 -0.69 -1.96
CA ILE A 172 -6.00 -0.41 -0.96
C ILE A 172 -5.48 0.70 -0.08
N ILE A 173 -6.27 1.77 0.09
CA ILE A 173 -5.88 2.99 0.78
C ILE A 173 -6.92 3.29 1.87
N PRO A 174 -6.53 3.52 3.13
CA PRO A 174 -7.48 3.86 4.21
C PRO A 174 -8.23 5.19 4.04
N ASP A 175 -7.82 6.03 3.09
CA ASP A 175 -8.52 7.27 2.76
C ASP A 175 -9.60 7.01 1.68
N PRO A 176 -10.90 7.20 1.99
CA PRO A 176 -11.97 7.09 1.00
C PRO A 176 -11.92 8.18 -0.09
N GLU A 177 -11.21 9.30 0.11
CA GLU A 177 -11.08 10.34 -0.91
C GLU A 177 -9.99 10.01 -1.95
N ALA A 178 -9.14 9.02 -1.71
CA ALA A 178 -8.05 8.65 -2.61
C ALA A 178 -8.54 8.26 -4.02
N ALA A 179 -9.68 7.55 -4.11
CA ALA A 179 -10.29 7.19 -5.40
C ALA A 179 -10.64 8.44 -6.24
N LYS A 180 -11.20 9.48 -5.61
CA LYS A 180 -11.52 10.76 -6.26
C LYS A 180 -10.27 11.55 -6.62
N GLN A 181 -9.29 11.59 -5.73
CA GLN A 181 -8.04 12.34 -5.93
C GLN A 181 -7.21 11.79 -7.11
N GLN A 182 -7.27 10.49 -7.38
CA GLN A 182 -6.62 9.88 -8.54
C GLN A 182 -7.06 10.54 -9.86
N CYS A 183 -8.30 11.00 -9.94
CA CYS A 183 -8.84 11.70 -11.11
C CYS A 183 -8.39 13.17 -11.20
N HIS A 184 -8.22 13.86 -10.08
CA HIS A 184 -7.77 15.26 -10.08
C HIS A 184 -6.30 15.43 -10.50
N ASN A 185 -5.46 14.43 -10.24
CA ASN A 185 -4.03 14.49 -10.60
C ASN A 185 -3.79 14.33 -12.12
N GLN A 186 -4.72 13.72 -12.87
CA GLN A 186 -4.63 13.63 -14.33
C GLN A 186 -4.82 14.99 -15.01
N ASN A 187 -5.67 15.87 -14.46
CA ASN A 187 -5.88 17.21 -15.01
C ASN A 187 -4.68 18.14 -14.78
N LYS A 188 -3.86 17.89 -13.75
CA LYS A 188 -2.62 18.64 -13.51
C LYS A 188 -1.48 18.25 -14.47
N SER A 189 -1.61 17.15 -15.20
CA SER A 189 -0.64 16.77 -16.24
C SER A 189 -0.88 17.49 -17.57
N LYS A 190 -2.03 18.14 -17.76
CA LYS A 190 -2.38 18.82 -19.02
C LYS A 190 -2.29 20.34 -18.97
N ASP A 191 -2.26 20.94 -17.78
CA ASP A 191 -2.06 22.38 -17.61
C ASP A 191 -0.71 22.66 -16.95
N GLY A 192 0.25 23.08 -17.77
CA GLY A 192 1.59 23.41 -17.35
C GLY A 192 1.66 24.54 -16.31
N VAL A 193 2.70 24.45 -15.48
CA VAL A 193 3.42 25.54 -14.80
C VAL A 193 2.57 26.50 -13.95
N PHE A 194 2.61 26.34 -12.62
CA PHE A 194 2.49 27.50 -11.72
C PHE A 194 3.43 27.36 -10.52
N ASN A 195 4.36 28.31 -10.44
CA ASN A 195 5.31 28.51 -9.34
C ASN A 195 4.57 28.92 -8.06
N GLN A 196 4.90 28.25 -6.96
CA GLN A 196 4.54 28.69 -5.62
C GLN A 196 5.55 29.73 -5.13
N GLU A 197 5.19 31.01 -5.15
CA GLU A 197 5.79 32.03 -4.28
C GLU A 197 4.77 33.12 -3.96
N LYS A 198 4.14 33.05 -2.79
CA LYS A 198 4.08 34.17 -1.82
C LYS A 198 3.21 33.83 -0.63
N ALA A 199 3.89 33.59 0.49
CA ALA A 199 3.33 33.77 1.82
C ALA A 199 3.26 35.29 2.14
N ILE A 200 2.09 35.70 2.62
CA ILE A 200 1.89 36.41 3.89
C ILE A 200 2.85 37.58 4.16
N LYS A 201 2.37 38.81 3.91
CA LYS A 201 2.63 40.00 4.75
C LYS A 201 1.37 40.88 4.71
N ASP A 202 1.09 41.54 5.84
CA ASP A 202 0.00 42.48 6.17
C ASP A 202 -0.94 41.86 7.23
N GLN A 203 -1.07 42.32 8.47
CA GLN A 203 -0.75 43.60 9.13
C GLN A 203 -0.50 43.32 10.62
N ALA A 204 0.55 43.93 11.16
CA ALA A 204 0.70 44.18 12.59
C ALA A 204 0.86 45.70 12.80
N ASN A 205 0.30 46.16 13.92
CA ASN A 205 0.38 47.49 14.53
C ASN A 205 -0.51 48.60 13.96
N LYS A 206 -1.51 48.99 14.77
CA LYS A 206 -1.56 50.35 15.36
C LYS A 206 -2.09 50.30 16.79
N ASP A 207 -1.42 51.10 17.62
CA ASP A 207 -1.68 51.55 19.00
C ASP A 207 -3.11 52.11 19.15
N GLY A 208 -3.76 52.28 20.30
CA GLY A 208 -3.41 52.31 21.72
C GLY A 208 -4.56 53.06 22.44
N ASP A 209 -4.67 52.86 23.75
CA ASP A 209 -5.29 53.73 24.76
C ASP A 209 -6.79 53.67 25.15
N ASP A 210 -6.95 53.90 26.46
CA ASP A 210 -8.10 54.37 27.25
C ASP A 210 -9.18 53.42 27.85
N ASP A 211 -8.99 53.19 29.14
CA ASP A 211 -9.87 53.56 30.26
C ASP A 211 -11.22 52.85 30.52
N ASN A 212 -11.12 51.83 31.37
CA ASN A 212 -11.83 51.62 32.64
C ASN A 212 -13.18 52.34 32.89
N LYS A 213 -14.17 51.52 33.34
CA LYS A 213 -15.45 51.81 34.04
C LYS A 213 -16.68 51.52 33.17
N THR A 214 -17.50 50.51 33.49
CA THR A 214 -18.33 50.59 34.68
C THR A 214 -18.96 49.24 35.00
N ARG A 215 -18.60 48.76 36.18
CA ARG A 215 -19.36 47.86 37.02
C ARG A 215 -20.84 48.32 37.10
N ARG A 216 -21.74 47.33 37.05
CA ARG A 216 -23.09 47.35 37.62
C ARG A 216 -24.18 48.11 36.84
N LYS A 217 -24.73 47.43 35.83
CA LYS A 217 -26.20 47.41 35.69
C LYS A 217 -26.72 45.98 35.59
N ARG A 218 -27.21 45.57 36.76
CA ARG A 218 -28.47 44.83 36.95
C ARG A 218 -28.52 43.40 36.39
N LYS A 219 -28.20 42.49 37.31
CA LYS A 219 -29.02 41.30 37.61
C LYS A 219 -30.45 41.50 37.11
N ARG A 220 -30.77 40.89 35.97
CA ARG A 220 -32.13 40.46 35.65
C ARG A 220 -32.05 39.09 35.02
N LYS A 221 -32.39 38.12 35.87
CA LYS A 221 -33.12 36.89 35.56
C LYS A 221 -32.33 35.80 34.85
N ASP A 222 -31.76 34.94 35.68
CA ASP A 222 -32.01 33.50 35.67
C ASP A 222 -32.57 32.94 34.36
N LYS A 223 -31.69 32.42 33.51
CA LYS A 223 -31.90 31.10 32.92
C LYS A 223 -30.64 30.61 32.22
N ALA A 224 -30.20 29.41 32.61
CA ALA A 224 -29.29 28.52 31.87
C ALA A 224 -27.85 29.08 31.75
N LEU A 225 -26.75 28.35 31.89
CA LEU A 225 -26.44 26.93 31.94
C LEU A 225 -24.97 26.88 32.38
N LYS A 226 -24.60 25.87 33.18
CA LYS A 226 -23.25 25.50 33.60
C LYS A 226 -22.15 25.95 32.60
N ASP A 227 -21.31 26.89 33.03
CA ASP A 227 -20.13 27.27 32.27
C ASP A 227 -18.98 26.29 32.52
N LYS A 228 -18.38 25.90 31.41
CA LYS A 228 -17.34 24.89 31.27
C LYS A 228 -16.00 25.55 31.54
N THR A 229 -15.20 24.98 32.42
CA THR A 229 -13.75 25.17 32.38
C THR A 229 -13.22 24.57 31.08
N LYS A 230 -13.10 25.39 30.01
CA LYS A 230 -12.35 25.06 28.80
C LYS A 230 -10.86 24.97 29.16
N ILE A 231 -10.39 23.76 29.43
CA ILE A 231 -8.95 23.46 29.41
C ILE A 231 -8.53 23.51 27.94
N LYS A 232 -7.70 24.48 27.55
CA LYS A 232 -7.02 24.44 26.25
C LYS A 232 -5.99 23.31 26.29
N VAL A 233 -6.36 22.13 25.84
CA VAL A 233 -5.40 21.05 25.59
C VAL A 233 -4.96 21.16 24.13
N LEU A 234 -3.65 21.36 23.93
CA LEU A 234 -3.03 21.37 22.60
C LEU A 234 -2.73 19.92 22.19
N PRO A 235 -2.85 19.59 20.88
CA PRO A 235 -2.48 18.26 20.38
C PRO A 235 -1.03 17.93 20.73
N ALA A 236 -0.70 16.65 20.91
CA ALA A 236 0.70 16.26 21.11
C ALA A 236 1.53 16.65 19.88
N ASP A 237 2.81 16.91 20.10
CA ASP A 237 3.73 17.15 19.00
C ASP A 237 3.77 15.95 18.06
N TRP A 238 4.02 16.24 16.78
CA TRP A 238 4.24 15.20 15.79
C TRP A 238 5.47 14.37 16.15
N SER A 239 5.37 13.06 15.94
CA SER A 239 6.54 12.20 15.89
C SER A 239 7.49 12.67 14.80
N SER A 240 8.76 12.27 14.92
CA SER A 240 9.68 12.33 13.78
C SER A 240 9.10 11.56 12.59
N TRP A 241 9.49 11.99 11.39
CA TRP A 241 9.19 11.24 10.17
C TRP A 241 9.87 9.88 10.22
N SER A 242 9.18 8.85 9.73
CA SER A 242 9.77 7.55 9.48
C SER A 242 10.90 7.66 8.47
N SER A 243 11.72 6.61 8.40
CA SER A 243 12.56 6.39 7.22
C SER A 243 11.69 6.35 5.95
N CYS A 244 12.30 6.71 4.83
CA CYS A 244 11.67 6.60 3.53
C CYS A 244 11.37 5.12 3.23
N THR A 245 10.21 4.82 2.63
CA THR A 245 9.85 3.45 2.25
C THR A 245 10.82 2.85 1.23
N VAL A 246 11.60 3.69 0.54
CA VAL A 246 12.65 3.28 -0.40
C VAL A 246 14.01 3.78 0.09
N THR A 247 15.10 3.21 -0.44
CA THR A 247 16.49 3.63 -0.15
C THR A 247 17.14 4.42 -1.29
N CYS A 248 16.48 4.50 -2.44
CA CYS A 248 16.82 5.32 -3.59
C CYS A 248 15.51 5.64 -4.36
N GLY A 249 15.50 6.68 -5.19
CA GLY A 249 14.30 7.08 -5.95
C GLY A 249 13.20 7.69 -5.09
N THR A 250 11.95 7.57 -5.52
CA THR A 250 10.80 8.21 -4.87
C THR A 250 10.06 7.22 -3.97
N GLY A 251 9.85 7.57 -2.71
CA GLY A 251 9.04 6.79 -1.76
C GLY A 251 8.17 7.67 -0.88
N THR A 252 7.68 7.11 0.22
CA THR A 252 6.81 7.79 1.19
C THR A 252 7.42 7.74 2.59
N GLN A 253 7.24 8.80 3.37
CA GLN A 253 7.48 8.84 4.82
C GLN A 253 6.17 9.11 5.53
N SER A 254 6.03 8.53 6.72
CA SER A 254 4.85 8.71 7.57
C SER A 254 5.26 9.23 8.94
N ARG A 255 4.43 10.07 9.55
CA ARG A 255 4.54 10.44 10.97
C ARG A 255 3.17 10.48 11.61
N SER A 256 3.14 10.43 12.93
CA SER A 256 1.88 10.41 13.67
C SER A 256 1.93 11.33 14.89
N ARG A 257 0.77 11.83 15.31
CA ARG A 257 0.60 12.51 16.60
C ARG A 257 -0.64 11.98 17.30
N TYR A 258 -0.61 12.00 18.62
CA TYR A 258 -1.73 11.58 19.45
C TYR A 258 -2.55 12.80 19.89
N CYS A 259 -3.86 12.74 19.72
CA CYS A 259 -4.74 13.79 20.22
C CYS A 259 -4.92 13.57 21.74
N ARG A 260 -4.34 14.45 22.57
CA ARG A 260 -4.54 14.40 24.02
C ARG A 260 -5.76 15.25 24.40
N ASN A 261 -6.71 14.60 25.06
CA ASN A 261 -7.91 15.13 25.72
C ASN A 261 -8.95 15.84 24.84
N ASN A 262 -10.20 15.50 25.15
CA ASN A 262 -11.29 15.36 24.20
C ASN A 262 -12.31 16.51 24.26
N GLU A 263 -11.89 17.77 24.31
CA GLU A 263 -12.82 18.91 24.29
C GLU A 263 -12.19 20.18 23.67
N ILE A 264 -11.97 20.23 22.35
CA ILE A 264 -11.97 21.44 21.49
C ILE A 264 -11.89 21.00 20.02
N GLU A 265 -12.68 21.66 19.15
CA GLU A 265 -12.60 21.60 17.69
C GLU A 265 -11.24 22.11 17.21
N VAL A 266 -10.31 21.20 16.94
CA VAL A 266 -9.31 21.39 15.90
C VAL A 266 -9.73 20.43 14.79
N GLU A 267 -9.93 20.93 13.58
CA GLU A 267 -10.56 20.23 12.42
C GLU A 267 -9.93 18.86 12.09
N GLU A 268 -8.72 18.58 12.60
CA GLU A 268 -7.95 17.34 12.40
C GLU A 268 -8.05 16.31 13.54
N CYS A 269 -8.58 16.66 14.72
CA CYS A 269 -8.73 15.75 15.86
C CYS A 269 -10.22 15.62 16.23
N LEU A 270 -10.95 14.79 15.49
CA LEU A 270 -12.34 14.44 15.80
C LEU A 270 -12.42 13.39 16.94
N PRO A 271 -13.55 13.28 17.67
CA PRO A 271 -13.69 12.43 18.86
C PRO A 271 -13.40 10.92 18.67
N ASP A 272 -13.39 10.44 17.41
CA ASP A 272 -13.15 9.04 17.03
C ASP A 272 -11.71 8.75 16.55
N HIS A 273 -10.83 9.76 16.46
CA HIS A 273 -9.45 9.60 16.01
C HIS A 273 -8.48 9.84 17.18
N SER A 274 -7.97 8.77 17.79
CA SER A 274 -6.96 8.84 18.86
C SER A 274 -5.55 9.20 18.35
N GLN A 275 -5.34 9.06 17.05
CA GLN A 275 -4.07 9.31 16.38
C GLN A 275 -4.33 9.83 14.96
N VAL A 276 -3.60 10.87 14.56
CA VAL A 276 -3.61 11.44 13.21
C VAL A 276 -2.30 11.05 12.52
N VAL A 277 -2.38 10.53 11.31
CA VAL A 277 -1.22 10.11 10.51
C VAL A 277 -1.11 11.03 9.29
N GLN A 278 0.10 11.50 9.03
CA GLN A 278 0.43 12.31 7.86
C GLN A 278 1.46 11.57 7.01
N ASN A 279 1.21 11.54 5.70
CA ASN A 279 2.14 10.98 4.71
C ASN A 279 2.73 12.10 3.86
N ARG A 280 3.98 11.93 3.45
CA ARG A 280 4.63 12.79 2.45
C ARG A 280 5.54 11.97 1.56
N LEU A 281 5.82 12.48 0.37
CA LEU A 281 6.85 11.90 -0.48
C LEU A 281 8.26 12.19 0.07
N CYS A 282 9.15 11.23 -0.12
CA CYS A 282 10.59 11.39 0.03
C CYS A 282 11.25 11.13 -1.32
N TYR A 283 12.23 11.97 -1.66
CA TYR A 283 13.02 11.85 -2.86
C TYR A 283 14.45 11.57 -2.44
N LEU A 284 14.91 10.37 -2.70
CA LEU A 284 16.28 9.95 -2.50
C LEU A 284 17.03 9.99 -3.84
N ASP A 285 18.35 9.83 -3.79
CA ASP A 285 19.17 9.77 -4.99
C ASP A 285 18.60 8.77 -6.00
N LYS A 286 18.68 9.10 -7.30
CA LYS A 286 18.21 8.21 -8.36
C LYS A 286 18.78 6.82 -8.11
N CYS A 287 17.93 5.80 -8.13
CA CYS A 287 18.39 4.43 -8.05
C CYS A 287 19.42 4.21 -9.14
N LYS A 288 20.62 3.81 -8.73
CA LYS A 288 21.69 3.54 -9.67
C LYS A 288 21.25 2.35 -10.52
N GLU A 289 21.18 2.54 -11.83
CA GLU A 289 20.88 1.45 -12.75
C GLU A 289 21.95 0.36 -12.63
N ASP A 290 21.43 -0.87 -12.58
CA ASP A 290 22.03 -2.15 -12.91
C ASP A 290 22.93 -2.92 -11.90
N CYS A 291 22.55 -4.19 -11.72
CA CYS A 291 23.43 -5.27 -11.30
C CYS A 291 24.32 -5.60 -12.50
N PHE A 292 25.35 -4.78 -12.72
CA PHE A 292 26.12 -4.73 -13.98
C PHE A 292 26.81 -6.04 -14.39
N GLN A 293 26.83 -7.08 -13.56
CA GLN A 293 27.16 -8.44 -13.97
C GLN A 293 26.31 -9.41 -13.17
N SER A 294 25.46 -10.18 -13.85
CA SER A 294 24.60 -11.21 -13.29
C SER A 294 25.25 -11.93 -12.10
N CYS A 295 24.55 -11.99 -10.95
CA CYS A 295 25.04 -12.69 -9.77
C CYS A 295 25.42 -14.14 -10.17
N LEU A 296 26.69 -14.49 -9.95
CA LEU A 296 27.26 -15.76 -10.38
C LEU A 296 26.94 -16.86 -9.35
N ASN A 297 27.14 -18.11 -9.76
CA ASN A 297 26.99 -19.29 -8.88
C ASN A 297 25.62 -19.39 -8.18
N GLY A 298 24.56 -18.88 -8.84
CA GLY A 298 23.18 -18.96 -8.35
C GLY A 298 22.78 -17.87 -7.34
N GLY A 299 23.57 -16.80 -7.20
CA GLY A 299 23.20 -15.65 -6.35
C GLY A 299 21.96 -14.91 -6.85
N SER A 300 21.25 -14.25 -5.95
CA SER A 300 20.05 -13.46 -6.25
C SER A 300 20.31 -11.97 -6.08
N CYS A 301 19.88 -11.13 -7.02
CA CYS A 301 20.00 -9.69 -6.86
C CYS A 301 18.92 -9.18 -5.90
N ASN A 302 19.31 -8.45 -4.86
CA ASN A 302 18.38 -7.83 -3.94
C ASN A 302 17.92 -6.45 -4.42
N THR A 303 16.91 -5.89 -3.73
CA THR A 303 16.31 -4.59 -4.02
C THR A 303 17.26 -3.40 -3.82
N HIS A 304 18.43 -3.63 -3.23
CA HIS A 304 19.49 -2.63 -3.05
C HIS A 304 20.59 -2.71 -4.12
N GLY A 305 20.43 -3.57 -5.15
CA GLY A 305 21.41 -3.71 -6.23
C GLY A 305 22.69 -4.46 -5.81
N SER A 306 22.61 -5.30 -4.78
CA SER A 306 23.70 -6.18 -4.33
C SER A 306 23.33 -7.65 -4.51
N CYS A 307 24.32 -8.51 -4.77
CA CYS A 307 24.09 -9.95 -4.87
C CYS A 307 24.02 -10.60 -3.48
N ASP A 308 22.92 -11.30 -3.23
CA ASP A 308 22.78 -12.24 -2.13
C ASP A 308 23.35 -13.60 -2.57
N CYS A 309 24.47 -13.99 -1.99
CA CYS A 309 25.18 -15.21 -2.36
C CYS A 309 24.61 -16.44 -1.67
N VAL A 310 24.45 -17.52 -2.44
CA VAL A 310 24.13 -18.84 -1.90
C VAL A 310 25.27 -19.31 -0.97
N THR A 311 24.90 -20.03 0.09
CA THR A 311 25.84 -20.59 1.08
C THR A 311 27.04 -21.25 0.39
N GLY A 312 28.24 -20.85 0.79
CA GLY A 312 29.49 -21.34 0.19
C GLY A 312 30.04 -20.46 -0.95
N TYR A 313 29.44 -19.31 -1.25
CA TYR A 313 29.98 -18.29 -2.15
C TYR A 313 29.97 -16.90 -1.51
N ILE A 314 30.97 -16.09 -1.86
CA ILE A 314 31.21 -14.73 -1.38
C ILE A 314 31.74 -13.86 -2.52
N GLY A 315 31.79 -12.54 -2.32
CA GLY A 315 32.22 -11.58 -3.33
C GLY A 315 31.06 -10.71 -3.81
N LYS A 316 31.36 -9.66 -4.57
CA LYS A 316 30.37 -8.65 -4.96
C LYS A 316 29.31 -9.23 -5.91
N ASN A 317 29.71 -10.21 -6.72
CA ASN A 317 28.86 -10.92 -7.67
C ASN A 317 28.81 -12.42 -7.35
N CYS A 318 29.11 -12.83 -6.11
CA CYS A 318 29.18 -14.23 -5.69
C CYS A 318 30.22 -15.08 -6.46
N GLU A 319 31.29 -14.44 -6.91
CA GLU A 319 32.29 -15.03 -7.80
C GLU A 319 33.34 -15.90 -7.09
N LYS A 320 33.46 -15.78 -5.75
CA LYS A 320 34.45 -16.51 -4.95
C LYS A 320 33.78 -17.60 -4.14
N ALA A 321 34.38 -18.79 -4.11
CA ALA A 321 33.92 -19.86 -3.22
C ALA A 321 34.43 -19.63 -1.79
N SER A 322 33.58 -19.91 -0.81
CA SER A 322 33.91 -19.98 0.62
C SER A 322 33.97 -21.44 1.06
N CYS A 323 35.10 -21.84 1.65
CA CYS A 323 35.31 -23.16 2.22
C CYS A 323 35.33 -23.02 3.74
N ASP A 324 34.63 -23.92 4.44
CA ASP A 324 34.72 -24.05 5.89
C ASP A 324 35.99 -24.84 6.27
N ILE A 325 36.46 -25.71 5.37
CA ILE A 325 37.75 -26.38 5.48
C ILE A 325 38.89 -25.46 5.04
N THR A 326 40.03 -25.54 5.74
CA THR A 326 41.25 -24.82 5.36
C THR A 326 42.01 -25.62 4.29
N CYS A 327 42.29 -25.02 3.14
CA CYS A 327 43.14 -25.64 2.13
C CYS A 327 44.62 -25.47 2.52
N HIS A 328 45.23 -26.51 3.08
CA HIS A 328 46.62 -26.54 3.53
C HIS A 328 47.62 -26.56 2.36
N ASN A 329 48.90 -26.33 2.68
CA ASN A 329 50.03 -26.38 1.73
C ASN A 329 49.85 -25.50 0.47
N GLY A 330 49.15 -24.37 0.62
CA GLY A 330 48.89 -23.41 -0.45
C GLY A 330 47.87 -23.88 -1.49
N GLY A 331 46.98 -24.82 -1.14
CA GLY A 331 45.79 -25.15 -1.92
C GLY A 331 44.82 -23.97 -2.04
N LYS A 332 43.99 -23.95 -3.08
CA LYS A 332 42.97 -22.91 -3.31
C LYS A 332 41.57 -23.48 -3.20
N CYS A 333 40.69 -22.82 -2.45
CA CYS A 333 39.26 -23.12 -2.45
C CYS A 333 38.68 -22.74 -3.82
N ILE A 334 38.05 -23.70 -4.49
CA ILE A 334 37.49 -23.48 -5.85
C ILE A 334 35.97 -23.68 -5.90
N ARG A 335 35.41 -24.42 -4.95
CA ARG A 335 33.97 -24.60 -4.70
C ARG A 335 33.78 -24.85 -3.21
N HIS A 336 32.54 -24.73 -2.72
CA HIS A 336 32.21 -25.03 -1.33
C HIS A 336 32.84 -26.35 -0.88
N ASN A 337 33.67 -26.28 0.16
CA ASN A 337 34.43 -27.39 0.75
C ASN A 337 35.25 -28.25 -0.23
N THR A 338 35.68 -27.67 -1.36
CA THR A 338 36.53 -28.32 -2.36
C THR A 338 37.84 -27.54 -2.56
N CYS A 339 38.96 -28.15 -2.15
CA CYS A 339 40.29 -27.59 -2.36
C CYS A 339 40.96 -28.10 -3.64
N LYS A 340 41.55 -27.18 -4.40
CA LYS A 340 42.48 -27.49 -5.49
C LYS A 340 43.90 -27.51 -4.95
N CYS A 341 44.49 -28.71 -4.88
CA CYS A 341 45.85 -28.90 -4.35
C CYS A 341 46.94 -28.51 -5.35
N LYS A 342 48.05 -28.00 -4.83
CA LYS A 342 49.28 -27.81 -5.61
C LYS A 342 49.93 -29.16 -5.92
N ARG A 343 50.80 -29.19 -6.95
CA ARG A 343 51.56 -30.39 -7.32
C ARG A 343 52.34 -30.91 -6.11
N GLY A 344 52.28 -32.23 -5.90
CA GLY A 344 52.91 -32.92 -4.77
C GLY A 344 52.03 -33.09 -3.53
N TYR A 345 50.80 -32.56 -3.54
CA TYR A 345 49.84 -32.71 -2.43
C TYR A 345 48.50 -33.29 -2.91
N THR A 346 47.77 -33.93 -2.02
CA THR A 346 46.48 -34.62 -2.25
C THR A 346 45.61 -34.59 -1.00
N GLY A 347 44.39 -35.15 -1.08
CA GLY A 347 43.40 -35.14 -0.01
C GLY A 347 42.45 -33.94 -0.11
N ASN A 348 41.34 -33.99 0.65
CA ASN A 348 40.25 -33.02 0.57
C ASN A 348 40.65 -31.60 0.99
N ASP A 349 41.63 -31.48 1.87
CA ASP A 349 42.18 -30.23 2.41
C ASP A 349 43.63 -29.98 1.97
N CYS A 350 44.18 -30.81 1.08
CA CYS A 350 45.57 -30.75 0.61
C CYS A 350 46.65 -30.94 1.71
N SER A 351 46.30 -31.57 2.83
CA SER A 351 47.25 -31.87 3.92
C SER A 351 48.23 -32.99 3.57
N GLN A 352 47.83 -33.94 2.71
CA GLN A 352 48.61 -35.14 2.41
C GLN A 352 49.62 -34.87 1.29
N ARG A 353 50.85 -35.37 1.44
CA ARG A 353 51.85 -35.35 0.37
C ARG A 353 51.64 -36.59 -0.52
N LYS A 354 51.72 -36.40 -1.83
CA LYS A 354 51.60 -37.50 -2.80
C LYS A 354 52.78 -38.46 -2.75
#